data_AF-A0A820AE13-F1
#
_entry.id   AF-A0A820AE13-F1
#
_cell.length_a   1.000
_cell.length_b   1.000
_cell.length_c   1.000
_cell.angle_alpha   90.00
_cell.angle_beta   90.00
_cell.angle_gamma   90.00
#
_symmetry.space_group_name_H-M   'P 1'
#
loop_
_entity.id
_entity.type
_entity.pdbx_description
1 polymer ?
#
loop_
_entity_poly.entity_id
_entity_poly.type
_entity_poly.pdbx_seq_one_letter_code
_entity_poly.pdbx_strand_id
1 'polypeptide(L)'
;IGKLYHRNHLQREEALDEIYQILEKFSGDPEDARAYLRAGSFVVARMFRVDVFAIFSHSLKLFHLLMNDYVRRHAIQKQDIIASLERVLPVLLQRTGDSNARLRLRAQEAIVESASYPELKPLHLIPHYCVYPFNKTCAPRLAISRCELIEELMKILDVKKGDNGLNVDNVSKFCAQAVEHNAGEVRELAIKILLNLYKIHGSIVKRYLPQENDQTRRVKKYRDMFDAFNRMDGQVEKAPNNNLPLDRVKRASEPTDSLKRDTSKQQHAPREQRKSFDAKISSNKSRTPTRFDRKTPTMSVADESDFTPENTCIFCGEKNDEFIRAGLETHYWANCPMLRRCQECNQVVEVGIYIEHLLRECQKKSKYQQCSRCTEAIGSDFDAHVKLKECIETKPNTNRCPLCHMNIREGEKPWRDHLMGVDGCVKNPRRLQALKKNKNPPQQKAVVVPTSQVNVMKKQKKVTTTVK
;
A
#
# COMPACT_ATOMS: atom_id res chain seq x y z
N ILE A 1 -26.71 14.22 2.54
CA ILE A 1 -25.53 13.98 3.42
C ILE A 1 -25.82 13.00 4.57
N GLY A 2 -26.84 13.21 5.43
CA GLY A 2 -27.11 12.31 6.56
C GLY A 2 -27.24 10.81 6.19
N LYS A 3 -27.88 10.53 5.05
CA LYS A 3 -27.99 9.17 4.49
C LYS A 3 -26.65 8.48 4.21
N LEU A 4 -25.61 9.22 3.78
CA LEU A 4 -24.26 8.67 3.50
C LEU A 4 -23.57 8.08 4.73
N TYR A 5 -23.95 8.54 5.93
CA TYR A 5 -23.35 8.11 7.20
C TYR A 5 -24.26 7.17 7.97
N HIS A 6 -25.39 6.78 7.38
CA HIS A 6 -26.35 5.91 8.01
C HIS A 6 -25.81 4.48 8.12
N ARG A 7 -26.16 3.77 9.21
CA ARG A 7 -25.71 2.38 9.44
C ARG A 7 -26.27 1.42 8.37
N ASN A 8 -27.51 1.66 7.93
CA ASN A 8 -28.13 0.91 6.84
C ASN A 8 -27.40 1.19 5.52
N HIS A 9 -26.93 0.13 4.84
CA HIS A 9 -26.23 0.25 3.56
C HIS A 9 -27.16 0.70 2.42
N LEU A 10 -28.45 0.32 2.45
CA LEU A 10 -29.42 0.74 1.43
C LEU A 10 -29.59 2.27 1.40
N GLN A 11 -29.62 2.91 2.56
CA GLN A 11 -29.67 4.38 2.67
C GLN A 11 -28.42 5.05 2.08
N ARG A 12 -27.26 4.39 2.18
CA ARG A 12 -26.02 4.89 1.58
C ARG A 12 -26.01 4.71 0.05
N GLU A 13 -26.59 3.62 -0.44
CA GLU A 13 -26.79 3.38 -1.88
C GLU A 13 -27.73 4.43 -2.48
N GLU A 14 -28.90 4.63 -1.88
CA GLU A 14 -29.84 5.69 -2.29
C GLU A 14 -29.15 7.06 -2.32
N ALA A 15 -28.33 7.37 -1.31
CA ALA A 15 -27.61 8.63 -1.27
C ALA A 15 -26.57 8.78 -2.39
N LEU A 16 -25.91 7.69 -2.80
CA LEU A 16 -24.98 7.69 -3.92
C LEU A 16 -25.72 7.91 -5.24
N ASP A 17 -26.88 7.28 -5.42
CA ASP A 17 -27.73 7.47 -6.60
C ASP A 17 -28.31 8.88 -6.68
N GLU A 18 -28.75 9.45 -5.56
CA GLU A 18 -29.19 10.85 -5.48
C GLU A 18 -28.07 11.81 -5.87
N ILE A 19 -26.85 11.60 -5.33
CA ILE A 19 -25.68 12.42 -5.68
C ILE A 19 -25.31 12.27 -7.16
N TYR A 20 -25.35 11.05 -7.68
CA TYR A 20 -25.13 10.79 -9.10
C TYR A 20 -26.11 11.61 -9.96
N GLN A 21 -27.41 11.55 -9.66
CA GLN A 21 -28.43 12.28 -10.42
C GLN A 21 -28.27 13.80 -10.34
N ILE A 22 -27.90 14.32 -9.18
CA ILE A 22 -27.63 15.75 -8.98
C ILE A 22 -26.47 16.19 -9.88
N LEU A 23 -25.36 15.45 -9.86
CA LEU A 23 -24.16 15.80 -10.62
C LEU A 23 -24.33 15.56 -12.13
N GLU A 24 -25.07 14.53 -12.53
CA GLU A 24 -25.38 14.25 -13.92
C GLU A 24 -26.19 15.37 -14.57
N LYS A 25 -27.08 16.02 -13.81
CA LYS A 25 -27.94 17.12 -14.29
C LYS A 25 -27.40 18.51 -13.97
N PHE A 26 -26.25 18.59 -13.30
CA PHE A 26 -25.71 19.88 -12.88
C PHE A 26 -25.31 20.75 -14.09
N SER A 27 -25.72 22.01 -14.07
CA SER A 27 -25.43 23.01 -15.11
C SER A 27 -25.13 24.39 -14.51
N GLY A 28 -24.59 24.43 -13.29
CA GLY A 28 -24.23 25.66 -12.60
C GLY A 28 -22.87 26.23 -13.05
N ASP A 29 -22.36 27.18 -12.28
CA ASP A 29 -21.14 27.88 -12.63
C ASP A 29 -19.86 27.02 -12.44
N PRO A 30 -18.72 27.45 -13.00
CA PRO A 30 -17.47 26.70 -12.87
C PRO A 30 -16.93 26.58 -11.43
N GLU A 31 -17.29 27.49 -10.52
CA GLU A 31 -16.80 27.44 -9.15
C GLU A 31 -17.52 26.34 -8.35
N ASP A 32 -18.84 26.29 -8.47
CA ASP A 32 -19.68 25.22 -7.96
C ASP A 32 -19.29 23.89 -8.59
N ALA A 33 -18.98 23.86 -9.90
CA ALA A 33 -18.53 22.65 -10.57
C ALA A 33 -17.26 22.07 -9.91
N ARG A 34 -16.27 22.92 -9.61
CA ARG A 34 -15.04 22.52 -8.89
C ARG A 34 -15.35 22.07 -7.46
N ALA A 35 -16.24 22.77 -6.76
CA ALA A 35 -16.64 22.40 -5.40
C ALA A 35 -17.32 21.01 -5.39
N TYR A 36 -18.20 20.76 -6.35
CA TYR A 36 -18.89 19.48 -6.51
C TYR A 36 -17.98 18.33 -6.90
N LEU A 37 -16.99 18.55 -7.78
CA LEU A 37 -15.97 17.53 -8.06
C LEU A 37 -15.19 17.16 -6.80
N ARG A 38 -14.75 18.17 -6.02
CA ARG A 38 -14.01 17.94 -4.78
C ARG A 38 -14.85 17.21 -3.72
N ALA A 39 -16.10 17.61 -3.55
CA ALA A 39 -17.04 16.95 -2.63
C ALA A 39 -17.38 15.52 -3.10
N GLY A 40 -17.64 15.34 -4.40
CA GLY A 40 -17.93 14.05 -5.01
C GLY A 40 -16.77 13.07 -4.88
N SER A 41 -15.54 13.51 -5.17
CA SER A 41 -14.33 12.68 -5.01
C SER A 41 -14.10 12.29 -3.54
N PHE A 42 -14.40 13.17 -2.59
CA PHE A 42 -14.39 12.84 -1.16
C PHE A 42 -15.40 11.74 -0.80
N VAL A 43 -16.64 11.84 -1.31
CA VAL A 43 -17.68 10.83 -1.09
C VAL A 43 -17.26 9.49 -1.70
N VAL A 44 -16.78 9.48 -2.95
CA VAL A 44 -16.29 8.28 -3.64
C VAL A 44 -15.16 7.61 -2.86
N ALA A 45 -14.12 8.35 -2.49
CA ALA A 45 -12.98 7.82 -1.73
C ALA A 45 -13.44 7.20 -0.40
N ARG A 46 -14.38 7.84 0.29
CA ARG A 46 -14.95 7.29 1.53
C ARG A 46 -15.75 6.00 1.28
N MET A 47 -16.61 5.99 0.27
CA MET A 47 -17.48 4.84 0.01
C MET A 47 -16.72 3.64 -0.57
N PHE A 48 -15.59 3.86 -1.25
CA PHE A 48 -14.65 2.80 -1.60
C PHE A 48 -13.97 2.15 -0.40
N ARG A 49 -14.05 2.67 0.83
CA ARG A 49 -13.55 1.98 2.03
C ARG A 49 -14.60 1.08 2.68
N VAL A 50 -15.81 1.03 2.14
CA VAL A 50 -16.89 0.22 2.68
C VAL A 50 -16.85 -1.20 2.09
N ASP A 51 -16.96 -2.20 2.96
CA ASP A 51 -16.96 -3.62 2.60
C ASP A 51 -18.34 -4.15 2.17
N VAL A 52 -19.05 -3.36 1.37
CA VAL A 52 -20.34 -3.73 0.79
C VAL A 52 -20.27 -3.55 -0.71
N PHE A 53 -20.42 -4.64 -1.45
CA PHE A 53 -20.23 -4.64 -2.91
C PHE A 53 -21.19 -3.68 -3.63
N ALA A 54 -22.45 -3.60 -3.20
CA ALA A 54 -23.43 -2.71 -3.81
C ALA A 54 -23.04 -1.23 -3.61
N ILE A 55 -22.61 -0.82 -2.41
CA ILE A 55 -22.04 0.53 -2.18
C ILE A 55 -20.82 0.77 -3.07
N PHE A 56 -19.90 -0.19 -3.15
CA PHE A 56 -18.71 -0.08 -4.01
C PHE A 56 -19.11 0.10 -5.49
N SER A 57 -20.10 -0.65 -5.96
CA SER A 57 -20.58 -0.57 -7.34
C SER A 57 -21.23 0.79 -7.66
N HIS A 58 -22.02 1.35 -6.75
CA HIS A 58 -22.62 2.69 -6.94
C HIS A 58 -21.56 3.79 -6.85
N SER A 59 -20.56 3.62 -5.98
CA SER A 59 -19.41 4.52 -5.88
C SER A 59 -18.56 4.51 -7.15
N LEU A 60 -18.41 3.35 -7.80
CA LEU A 60 -17.74 3.24 -9.10
C LEU A 60 -18.52 3.99 -10.19
N LYS A 61 -19.85 3.83 -10.27
CA LYS A 61 -20.67 4.60 -11.21
C LYS A 61 -20.46 6.10 -11.05
N LEU A 62 -20.47 6.59 -9.80
CA LEU A 62 -20.22 7.99 -9.48
C LEU A 62 -18.78 8.42 -9.83
N PHE A 63 -17.79 7.58 -9.58
CA PHE A 63 -16.40 7.82 -9.98
C PHE A 63 -16.25 7.99 -11.50
N HIS A 64 -16.86 7.10 -12.29
CA HIS A 64 -16.83 7.18 -13.75
C HIS A 64 -17.53 8.44 -14.27
N LEU A 65 -18.69 8.81 -13.71
CA LEU A 65 -19.35 10.08 -14.01
C LEU A 65 -18.41 11.25 -13.76
N LEU A 66 -17.84 11.33 -12.55
CA LEU A 66 -16.96 12.43 -12.15
C LEU A 66 -15.71 12.53 -13.02
N MET A 67 -14.98 11.42 -13.20
CA MET A 67 -13.65 11.43 -13.81
C MET A 67 -13.64 11.35 -15.34
N ASN A 68 -14.74 10.99 -15.98
CA ASN A 68 -14.80 10.92 -17.45
C ASN A 68 -15.67 12.03 -18.03
N ASP A 69 -16.94 12.06 -17.61
CA ASP A 69 -17.95 12.91 -18.22
C ASP A 69 -17.99 14.30 -17.57
N TYR A 70 -18.06 14.38 -16.24
CA TYR A 70 -18.21 15.64 -15.50
C TYR A 70 -17.00 16.57 -15.69
N VAL A 71 -15.77 16.05 -15.52
CA VAL A 71 -14.55 16.84 -15.73
C VAL A 71 -14.46 17.43 -17.12
N ARG A 72 -14.87 16.69 -18.15
CA ARG A 72 -14.88 17.14 -19.54
C ARG A 72 -15.98 18.17 -19.77
N ARG A 73 -17.20 17.85 -19.35
CA ARG A 73 -18.40 18.68 -19.58
C ARG A 73 -18.27 20.06 -18.95
N HIS A 74 -17.68 20.14 -17.76
CA HIS A 74 -17.48 21.39 -17.03
C HIS A 74 -16.09 22.01 -17.22
N ALA A 75 -15.28 21.48 -18.15
CA ALA A 75 -13.93 21.94 -18.45
C ALA A 75 -13.08 22.19 -17.18
N ILE A 76 -13.09 21.22 -16.27
CA ILE A 76 -12.41 21.33 -14.99
C ILE A 76 -10.90 21.45 -15.21
N GLN A 77 -10.26 22.34 -14.45
CA GLN A 77 -8.83 22.57 -14.56
C GLN A 77 -8.03 21.37 -14.08
N LYS A 78 -6.87 21.14 -14.71
CA LYS A 78 -5.99 19.98 -14.42
C LYS A 78 -5.65 19.84 -12.93
N GLN A 79 -5.43 20.94 -12.21
CA GLN A 79 -5.10 20.91 -10.79
C GLN A 79 -6.22 20.29 -9.94
N ASP A 80 -7.48 20.64 -10.22
CA ASP A 80 -8.64 20.07 -9.52
C ASP A 80 -8.87 18.60 -9.88
N ILE A 81 -8.60 18.21 -11.13
CA ILE A 81 -8.65 16.81 -11.57
C ILE A 81 -7.59 15.99 -10.82
N ILE A 82 -6.34 16.47 -10.77
CA ILE A 82 -5.25 15.84 -10.03
C ILE A 82 -5.63 15.67 -8.56
N ALA A 83 -5.99 16.76 -7.87
CA ALA A 83 -6.33 16.72 -6.44
C ALA A 83 -7.54 15.82 -6.12
N SER A 84 -8.46 15.64 -7.08
CA SER A 84 -9.61 14.74 -6.94
C SER A 84 -9.24 13.29 -7.20
N LEU A 85 -8.37 13.02 -8.18
CA LEU A 85 -7.91 11.68 -8.51
C LEU A 85 -6.91 11.14 -7.47
N GLU A 86 -5.99 11.96 -6.97
CA GLU A 86 -5.04 11.61 -5.89
C GLU A 86 -5.76 11.20 -4.60
N ARG A 87 -6.97 11.72 -4.37
CA ARG A 87 -7.81 11.33 -3.22
C ARG A 87 -8.44 9.95 -3.39
N VAL A 88 -8.81 9.58 -4.62
CA VAL A 88 -9.59 8.37 -4.90
C VAL A 88 -8.70 7.17 -5.26
N LEU A 89 -7.65 7.42 -6.04
CA LEU A 89 -6.81 6.39 -6.64
C LEU A 89 -6.09 5.49 -5.63
N PRO A 90 -5.53 5.99 -4.51
CA PRO A 90 -4.94 5.13 -3.48
C PRO A 90 -5.97 4.15 -2.91
N VAL A 91 -7.21 4.60 -2.70
CA VAL A 91 -8.30 3.76 -2.19
C VAL A 91 -8.70 2.71 -3.18
N LEU A 92 -8.89 3.11 -4.43
CA LEU A 92 -9.26 2.16 -5.47
C LEU A 92 -8.17 1.11 -5.71
N LEU A 93 -6.88 1.52 -5.66
CA LEU A 93 -5.74 0.60 -5.73
C LEU A 93 -5.73 -0.38 -4.55
N GLN A 94 -6.00 0.07 -3.32
CA GLN A 94 -6.07 -0.83 -2.17
C GLN A 94 -7.21 -1.86 -2.33
N ARG A 95 -8.32 -1.47 -2.95
CA ARG A 95 -9.45 -2.37 -3.24
C ARG A 95 -9.12 -3.47 -4.25
N THR A 96 -8.06 -3.34 -5.03
CA THR A 96 -7.62 -4.45 -5.89
C THR A 96 -6.97 -5.60 -5.10
N GLY A 97 -6.63 -5.39 -3.82
CA GLY A 97 -6.15 -6.43 -2.90
C GLY A 97 -7.23 -7.10 -2.05
N ASP A 98 -8.51 -6.77 -2.26
CA ASP A 98 -9.64 -7.22 -1.42
C ASP A 98 -9.77 -8.76 -1.37
N SER A 99 -10.34 -9.30 -0.30
CA SER A 99 -10.70 -10.73 -0.23
C SER A 99 -11.81 -11.10 -1.23
N ASN A 100 -12.72 -10.18 -1.52
CA ASN A 100 -13.82 -10.37 -2.46
C ASN A 100 -13.33 -10.25 -3.92
N ALA A 101 -13.35 -11.38 -4.64
CA ALA A 101 -12.86 -11.45 -6.03
C ALA A 101 -13.60 -10.53 -6.99
N ARG A 102 -14.92 -10.41 -6.84
CA ARG A 102 -15.75 -9.54 -7.69
C ARG A 102 -15.37 -8.08 -7.52
N LEU A 103 -15.06 -7.68 -6.28
CA LEU A 103 -14.66 -6.32 -5.97
C LEU A 103 -13.27 -6.01 -6.53
N ARG A 104 -12.30 -6.93 -6.35
CA ARG A 104 -10.96 -6.80 -6.93
C ARG A 104 -11.01 -6.58 -8.44
N LEU A 105 -11.74 -7.43 -9.15
CA LEU A 105 -11.85 -7.37 -10.60
C LEU A 105 -12.41 -6.02 -11.06
N ARG A 106 -13.51 -5.57 -10.45
CA ARG A 106 -14.11 -4.27 -10.77
C ARG A 106 -13.18 -3.09 -10.45
N ALA A 107 -12.40 -3.18 -9.37
CA ALA A 107 -11.41 -2.15 -9.04
C ALA A 107 -10.28 -2.10 -10.08
N GLN A 108 -9.76 -3.25 -10.52
CA GLN A 108 -8.74 -3.33 -11.57
C GLN A 108 -9.26 -2.77 -12.90
N GLU A 109 -10.44 -3.21 -13.34
CA GLU A 109 -11.10 -2.73 -14.56
C GLU A 109 -11.25 -1.21 -14.55
N ALA A 110 -11.74 -0.64 -13.44
CA ALA A 110 -11.94 0.79 -13.31
C ALA A 110 -10.64 1.60 -13.41
N ILE A 111 -9.53 1.10 -12.82
CA ILE A 111 -8.21 1.75 -12.91
C ILE A 111 -7.70 1.72 -14.35
N VAL A 112 -7.77 0.56 -15.01
CA VAL A 112 -7.32 0.40 -16.41
C VAL A 112 -8.15 1.25 -17.36
N GLU A 113 -9.47 1.25 -17.21
CA GLU A 113 -10.37 2.06 -18.02
C GLU A 113 -10.08 3.56 -17.85
N SER A 114 -9.92 4.02 -16.60
CA SER A 114 -9.69 5.43 -16.29
C SER A 114 -8.36 5.96 -16.83
N ALA A 115 -7.36 5.09 -17.01
CA ALA A 115 -6.09 5.46 -17.63
C ALA A 115 -6.24 5.92 -19.09
N SER A 116 -7.36 5.56 -19.74
CA SER A 116 -7.66 5.95 -21.12
C SER A 116 -8.58 7.17 -21.23
N TYR A 117 -9.05 7.74 -20.11
CA TYR A 117 -9.92 8.91 -20.17
C TYR A 117 -9.17 10.14 -20.72
N PRO A 118 -9.76 10.91 -21.65
CA PRO A 118 -9.08 12.02 -22.33
C PRO A 118 -8.45 13.06 -21.40
N GLU A 119 -9.13 13.39 -20.29
CA GLU A 119 -8.63 14.39 -19.34
C GLU A 119 -7.60 13.82 -18.35
N LEU A 120 -7.59 12.50 -18.14
CA LEU A 120 -6.72 11.83 -17.16
C LEU A 120 -5.44 11.27 -17.78
N LYS A 121 -5.55 10.73 -19.00
CA LYS A 121 -4.43 10.16 -19.76
C LYS A 121 -3.21 11.09 -19.80
N PRO A 122 -3.31 12.39 -20.19
CA PRO A 122 -2.15 13.28 -20.26
C PRO A 122 -1.57 13.68 -18.89
N LEU A 123 -2.24 13.35 -17.77
CA LEU A 123 -1.73 13.64 -16.42
C LEU A 123 -0.73 12.58 -15.96
N HIS A 124 -0.72 11.40 -16.59
CA HIS A 124 0.14 10.26 -16.25
C HIS A 124 0.04 9.78 -14.78
N LEU A 125 -0.99 10.22 -14.07
CA LEU A 125 -1.13 9.96 -12.64
C LEU A 125 -1.40 8.48 -12.35
N ILE A 126 -2.32 7.85 -13.09
CA ILE A 126 -2.66 6.42 -12.90
C ILE A 126 -1.44 5.51 -13.12
N PRO A 127 -0.71 5.60 -14.26
CA PRO A 127 0.56 4.90 -14.45
C PRO A 127 1.54 5.09 -13.29
N HIS A 128 1.75 6.34 -12.86
CA HIS A 128 2.68 6.68 -11.80
C HIS A 128 2.35 5.98 -10.47
N TYR A 129 1.07 5.95 -10.09
CA TYR A 129 0.63 5.23 -8.88
C TYR A 129 0.75 3.72 -9.00
N CYS A 130 0.50 3.14 -10.18
CA CYS A 130 0.59 1.70 -10.41
C CYS A 130 2.04 1.18 -10.32
N VAL A 131 3.02 1.95 -10.83
CA VAL A 131 4.45 1.59 -10.76
C VAL A 131 5.13 2.01 -9.45
N TYR A 132 4.38 2.55 -8.49
CA TYR A 132 4.95 2.86 -7.18
C TYR A 132 5.47 1.57 -6.51
N PRO A 133 6.70 1.56 -5.97
CA PRO A 133 7.32 0.36 -5.41
C PRO A 133 6.60 -0.11 -4.14
N PHE A 134 6.61 -1.42 -3.89
CA PHE A 134 6.11 -2.02 -2.65
C PHE A 134 7.16 -2.88 -1.97
N ASN A 135 7.09 -3.01 -0.64
CA ASN A 135 8.04 -3.83 0.11
C ASN A 135 7.86 -5.34 -0.16
N LYS A 136 8.91 -6.13 0.03
CA LYS A 136 8.87 -7.60 -0.18
C LYS A 136 7.90 -8.37 0.74
N THR A 137 7.37 -7.70 1.76
CA THR A 137 6.39 -8.20 2.74
C THR A 137 4.96 -7.74 2.43
N CYS A 138 4.73 -7.09 1.29
CA CYS A 138 3.41 -6.65 0.86
C CYS A 138 2.45 -7.84 0.81
N ALA A 139 1.16 -7.59 1.06
CA ALA A 139 0.17 -8.65 0.97
C ALA A 139 0.21 -9.26 -0.44
N PRO A 140 0.43 -10.59 -0.59
CA PRO A 140 0.65 -11.21 -1.90
C PRO A 140 -0.43 -10.88 -2.92
N ARG A 141 -1.70 -10.83 -2.48
CA ARG A 141 -2.84 -10.52 -3.35
C ARG A 141 -2.78 -9.11 -3.93
N LEU A 142 -2.43 -8.11 -3.10
CA LEU A 142 -2.28 -6.73 -3.55
C LEU A 142 -1.08 -6.61 -4.48
N ALA A 143 0.04 -7.26 -4.14
CA ALA A 143 1.24 -7.27 -4.98
C ALA A 143 0.99 -7.90 -6.36
N ILE A 144 0.30 -9.05 -6.43
CA ILE A 144 -0.13 -9.68 -7.69
C ILE A 144 -0.99 -8.71 -8.50
N SER A 145 -2.01 -8.12 -7.86
CA SER A 145 -2.89 -7.20 -8.56
C SER A 145 -2.15 -5.96 -9.11
N ARG A 146 -1.13 -5.44 -8.42
CA ARG A 146 -0.34 -4.32 -8.93
C ARG A 146 0.48 -4.73 -10.16
N CYS A 147 1.02 -5.95 -10.17
CA CYS A 147 1.69 -6.50 -11.35
C CYS A 147 0.70 -6.71 -12.52
N GLU A 148 -0.50 -7.24 -12.27
CA GLU A 148 -1.55 -7.40 -13.29
C GLU A 148 -1.97 -6.06 -13.90
N LEU A 149 -2.14 -5.03 -13.06
CA LEU A 149 -2.44 -3.67 -13.52
C LEU A 149 -1.35 -3.15 -14.46
N ILE A 150 -0.07 -3.35 -14.14
CA ILE A 150 1.01 -2.96 -15.05
C ILE A 150 0.92 -3.74 -16.35
N GLU A 151 0.73 -5.06 -16.31
CA GLU A 151 0.61 -5.87 -17.54
C GLU A 151 -0.53 -5.37 -18.45
N GLU A 152 -1.70 -5.00 -17.89
CA GLU A 152 -2.80 -4.43 -18.68
C GLU A 152 -2.52 -3.01 -19.15
N LEU A 153 -1.99 -2.14 -18.28
CA LEU A 153 -1.65 -0.77 -18.65
C LEU A 153 -0.58 -0.73 -19.76
N MET A 154 0.37 -1.66 -19.78
CA MET A 154 1.36 -1.77 -20.86
C MET A 154 0.74 -2.09 -22.23
N LYS A 155 -0.45 -2.72 -22.27
CA LYS A 155 -1.15 -3.02 -23.53
C LYS A 155 -1.89 -1.79 -24.07
N ILE A 156 -2.45 -0.97 -23.18
CA ILE A 156 -3.27 0.18 -23.57
C ILE A 156 -2.48 1.50 -23.65
N LEU A 157 -1.38 1.63 -22.89
CA LEU A 157 -0.47 2.76 -22.91
C LEU A 157 0.82 2.29 -23.59
N ASP A 158 1.07 2.78 -24.80
CA ASP A 158 2.19 2.32 -25.64
C ASP A 158 3.56 2.57 -24.98
N VAL A 159 4.08 1.58 -24.27
CA VAL A 159 5.35 1.65 -23.50
C VAL A 159 6.57 1.78 -24.42
N LYS A 160 6.42 1.55 -25.72
CA LYS A 160 7.52 1.74 -26.69
C LYS A 160 7.94 3.20 -26.77
N LYS A 161 6.96 4.11 -26.80
CA LYS A 161 7.20 5.55 -26.94
C LYS A 161 7.56 6.21 -25.61
N GLY A 162 7.06 5.65 -24.49
CA GLY A 162 7.36 6.16 -23.15
C GLY A 162 6.71 7.51 -22.81
N ASP A 163 5.80 7.98 -23.65
CA ASP A 163 5.14 9.29 -23.61
C ASP A 163 3.86 9.30 -22.76
N ASN A 164 3.31 8.13 -22.40
CA ASN A 164 2.04 7.96 -21.70
C ASN A 164 2.20 7.59 -20.21
N GLY A 165 3.30 7.99 -19.57
CA GLY A 165 3.56 7.76 -18.14
C GLY A 165 4.19 6.42 -17.77
N LEU A 166 4.04 5.37 -18.59
CA LEU A 166 4.81 4.12 -18.45
C LEU A 166 6.02 4.13 -19.39
N ASN A 167 7.19 3.77 -18.86
CA ASN A 167 8.41 3.66 -19.63
C ASN A 167 9.30 2.51 -19.11
N VAL A 168 10.39 2.23 -19.83
CA VAL A 168 11.30 1.13 -19.46
C VAL A 168 11.91 1.30 -18.07
N ASP A 169 12.17 2.54 -17.65
CA ASP A 169 12.81 2.83 -16.36
C ASP A 169 11.88 2.52 -15.18
N ASN A 170 10.68 3.09 -15.17
CA ASN A 170 9.77 2.94 -14.04
C ASN A 170 9.20 1.51 -13.92
N VAL A 171 8.88 0.86 -15.05
CA VAL A 171 8.42 -0.53 -15.06
C VAL A 171 9.55 -1.48 -14.63
N SER A 172 10.78 -1.29 -15.13
CA SER A 172 11.91 -2.17 -14.75
C SER A 172 12.26 -2.03 -13.27
N LYS A 173 12.29 -0.80 -12.72
CA LYS A 173 12.52 -0.55 -11.28
C LYS A 173 11.46 -1.22 -10.41
N PHE A 174 10.18 -1.07 -10.77
CA PHE A 174 9.09 -1.73 -10.08
C PHE A 174 9.25 -3.25 -10.10
N CYS A 175 9.48 -3.84 -11.28
CA CYS A 175 9.59 -5.29 -11.40
C CYS A 175 10.84 -5.85 -10.71
N ALA A 176 11.98 -5.15 -10.76
CA ALA A 176 13.20 -5.55 -10.05
C ALA A 176 12.93 -5.71 -8.54
N GLN A 177 12.15 -4.81 -7.96
CA GLN A 177 11.73 -4.92 -6.56
C GLN A 177 10.70 -6.05 -6.34
N ALA A 178 9.75 -6.24 -7.27
CA ALA A 178 8.75 -7.31 -7.18
C ALA A 178 9.37 -8.73 -7.30
N VAL A 179 10.47 -8.90 -8.04
CA VAL A 179 11.25 -10.15 -8.12
C VAL A 179 11.87 -10.55 -6.78
N GLU A 180 12.01 -9.60 -5.85
CA GLU A 180 12.49 -9.83 -4.47
C GLU A 180 11.37 -10.10 -3.46
N HIS A 181 10.11 -10.16 -3.90
CA HIS A 181 8.97 -10.41 -3.03
C HIS A 181 8.99 -11.81 -2.38
N ASN A 182 8.40 -11.96 -1.19
CA ASN A 182 8.39 -13.24 -0.46
C ASN A 182 7.51 -14.32 -1.12
N ALA A 183 6.40 -13.93 -1.75
CA ALA A 183 5.50 -14.84 -2.46
C ALA A 183 6.01 -15.20 -3.86
N GLY A 184 5.97 -16.49 -4.23
CA GLY A 184 6.44 -17.01 -5.52
C GLY A 184 5.67 -16.45 -6.72
N GLU A 185 4.34 -16.43 -6.65
CA GLU A 185 3.45 -15.96 -7.71
C GLU A 185 3.74 -14.50 -8.12
N VAL A 186 4.05 -13.64 -7.14
CA VAL A 186 4.44 -12.24 -7.40
C VAL A 186 5.75 -12.18 -8.19
N ARG A 187 6.75 -12.99 -7.81
CA ARG A 187 8.05 -13.03 -8.49
C ARG A 187 7.89 -13.54 -9.92
N GLU A 188 7.12 -14.59 -10.13
CA GLU A 188 6.86 -15.18 -11.45
C GLU A 188 6.19 -14.18 -12.39
N LEU A 189 5.17 -13.47 -11.91
CA LEU A 189 4.50 -12.45 -12.71
C LEU A 189 5.42 -11.26 -13.00
N ALA A 190 6.23 -10.82 -12.04
CA ALA A 190 7.21 -9.76 -12.27
C ALA A 190 8.27 -10.15 -13.32
N ILE A 191 8.76 -11.39 -13.29
CA ILE A 191 9.68 -11.92 -14.31
C ILE A 191 8.99 -11.93 -15.68
N LYS A 192 7.73 -12.39 -15.78
CA LYS A 192 6.96 -12.37 -17.03
C LYS A 192 6.87 -10.94 -17.61
N ILE A 193 6.62 -9.94 -16.78
CA ILE A 193 6.57 -8.53 -17.19
C ILE A 193 7.95 -8.07 -17.69
N LEU A 194 9.04 -8.35 -16.97
CA LEU A 194 10.40 -8.03 -17.40
C LEU A 194 10.76 -8.67 -18.74
N LEU A 195 10.38 -9.92 -18.95
CA LEU A 195 10.58 -10.64 -20.21
C LEU A 195 9.81 -9.97 -21.36
N ASN A 196 8.57 -9.54 -21.13
CA ASN A 196 7.80 -8.81 -22.14
C ASN A 196 8.40 -7.42 -22.43
N LEU A 197 8.90 -6.74 -21.40
CA LEU A 197 9.59 -5.46 -21.55
C LEU A 197 10.91 -5.62 -22.31
N TYR A 198 11.64 -6.72 -22.08
CA TYR A 198 12.87 -7.06 -22.80
C TYR A 198 12.63 -7.27 -24.29
N LYS A 199 11.54 -7.94 -24.68
CA LYS A 199 11.16 -8.07 -26.10
C LYS A 199 10.96 -6.73 -26.79
N ILE A 200 10.64 -5.67 -26.04
CA ILE A 200 10.36 -4.34 -26.56
C ILE A 200 11.61 -3.46 -26.56
N HIS A 201 12.33 -3.42 -25.44
CA HIS A 201 13.43 -2.46 -25.19
C HIS A 201 14.82 -3.10 -25.13
N GLY A 202 14.90 -4.43 -25.27
CA GLY A 202 16.15 -5.20 -25.28
C GLY A 202 16.97 -5.06 -24.00
N SER A 203 18.29 -5.01 -24.17
CA SER A 203 19.27 -5.04 -23.08
C SER A 203 19.19 -3.89 -22.07
N ILE A 204 18.45 -2.81 -22.37
CA ILE A 204 18.23 -1.71 -21.43
C ILE A 204 17.61 -2.22 -20.11
N VAL A 205 16.72 -3.21 -20.20
CA VAL A 205 16.07 -3.81 -19.02
C VAL A 205 17.08 -4.45 -18.07
N LYS A 206 18.17 -5.04 -18.59
CA LYS A 206 19.22 -5.69 -17.78
C LYS A 206 19.92 -4.71 -16.82
N ARG A 207 19.90 -3.40 -17.09
CA ARG A 207 20.52 -2.36 -16.24
C ARG A 207 19.87 -2.21 -14.87
N TYR A 208 18.62 -2.65 -14.73
CA TYR A 208 17.85 -2.56 -13.49
C TYR A 208 17.91 -3.84 -12.66
N LEU A 209 18.59 -4.87 -13.17
CA LEU A 209 18.74 -6.17 -12.52
C LEU A 209 20.13 -6.28 -11.91
N PRO A 210 20.34 -7.19 -10.95
CA PRO A 210 21.68 -7.53 -10.49
C PRO A 210 22.58 -7.92 -11.66
N GLN A 211 23.86 -7.56 -11.58
CA GLN A 211 24.84 -7.93 -12.60
C GLN A 211 24.92 -9.45 -12.75
N GLU A 212 24.91 -9.94 -13.98
CA GLU A 212 25.02 -11.35 -14.26
C GLU A 212 26.44 -11.86 -13.96
N ASN A 213 26.55 -12.66 -12.90
CA ASN A 213 27.79 -13.32 -12.49
C ASN A 213 27.47 -14.69 -11.85
N ASP A 214 28.51 -15.44 -11.47
CA ASP A 214 28.35 -16.78 -10.89
C ASP A 214 27.49 -16.78 -9.62
N GLN A 215 27.52 -15.71 -8.81
CA GLN A 215 26.73 -15.62 -7.58
C GLN A 215 25.24 -15.45 -7.89
N THR A 216 24.90 -14.56 -8.83
CA THR A 216 23.50 -14.35 -9.25
C THR A 216 22.96 -15.55 -9.99
N ARG A 217 23.77 -16.24 -10.82
CA ARG A 217 23.38 -17.48 -11.51
C ARG A 217 23.17 -18.68 -10.58
N ARG A 218 23.68 -18.67 -9.33
CA ARG A 218 23.32 -19.68 -8.31
C ARG A 218 21.88 -19.55 -7.84
N VAL A 219 21.30 -18.36 -7.93
CA VAL A 219 19.91 -18.11 -7.53
C VAL A 219 18.97 -18.49 -8.68
N LYS A 220 18.18 -19.55 -8.50
CA LYS A 220 17.30 -20.13 -9.54
C LYS A 220 16.49 -19.09 -10.33
N LYS A 221 15.81 -18.16 -9.65
CA LYS A 221 14.98 -17.13 -10.31
C LYS A 221 15.78 -16.22 -11.26
N TYR A 222 17.02 -15.89 -10.90
CA TYR A 222 17.88 -15.04 -11.72
C TYR A 222 18.47 -15.83 -12.89
N ARG A 223 18.95 -17.06 -12.65
CA ARG A 223 19.41 -17.96 -13.71
C ARG A 223 18.34 -18.19 -14.76
N ASP A 224 17.15 -18.61 -14.36
CA ASP A 224 16.07 -18.94 -15.29
C ASP A 224 15.64 -17.69 -16.11
N MET A 225 15.71 -16.49 -15.51
CA MET A 225 15.43 -15.21 -16.18
C MET A 225 16.54 -14.80 -17.15
N PHE A 226 17.82 -14.91 -16.79
CA PHE A 226 18.94 -14.62 -17.69
C PHE A 226 18.98 -15.60 -18.88
N ASP A 227 18.77 -16.89 -18.62
CA ASP A 227 18.65 -17.90 -19.67
C ASP A 227 17.51 -17.55 -20.64
N ALA A 228 16.40 -17.01 -20.13
CA ALA A 228 15.29 -16.56 -20.96
C ALA A 228 15.65 -15.33 -21.82
N PHE A 229 16.44 -14.37 -21.30
CA PHE A 229 16.96 -13.28 -22.13
C PHE A 229 17.91 -13.79 -23.22
N ASN A 230 18.83 -14.70 -22.89
CA ASN A 230 19.79 -15.25 -23.86
C ASN A 230 19.08 -16.03 -24.97
N ARG A 231 18.03 -16.80 -24.63
CA ARG A 231 17.15 -17.44 -25.62
C ARG A 231 16.48 -16.42 -26.55
N MET A 232 16.06 -15.26 -26.03
CA MET A 232 15.46 -14.19 -26.86
C MET A 232 16.48 -13.50 -27.76
N ASP A 233 17.74 -13.38 -27.32
CA ASP A 233 18.84 -12.82 -28.11
C ASP A 233 19.39 -13.81 -29.16
N GLY A 234 18.83 -15.02 -29.27
CA GLY A 234 19.32 -16.08 -30.15
C GLY A 234 20.65 -16.70 -29.69
N GLN A 235 21.10 -16.39 -28.47
CA GLN A 235 22.30 -16.95 -27.87
C GLN A 235 21.94 -18.32 -27.28
N VAL A 236 22.21 -19.37 -28.04
CA VAL A 236 22.16 -20.76 -27.53
C VAL A 236 23.41 -20.98 -26.67
N GLU A 237 23.33 -20.69 -25.36
CA GLU A 237 24.38 -21.12 -24.44
C GLU A 237 24.28 -22.62 -24.18
N LYS A 238 25.45 -23.28 -24.23
CA LYS A 238 25.68 -24.71 -24.06
C LYS A 238 25.05 -25.20 -22.75
N ALA A 239 24.39 -26.36 -22.83
CA ALA A 239 23.78 -27.05 -21.69
C ALA A 239 24.72 -27.10 -20.46
N PRO A 240 24.17 -27.05 -19.23
CA PRO A 240 24.99 -27.02 -18.03
C PRO A 240 25.84 -28.29 -17.93
N ASN A 241 27.16 -28.08 -17.93
CA ASN A 241 28.15 -29.12 -17.70
C ASN A 241 28.01 -29.56 -16.23
N ASN A 242 27.28 -30.65 -15.99
CA ASN A 242 27.26 -31.34 -14.70
C ASN A 242 28.63 -31.98 -14.46
N ASN A 243 29.63 -31.19 -14.08
CA ASN A 243 30.90 -31.66 -13.55
C ASN A 243 30.92 -31.41 -12.03
N LEU A 244 30.30 -32.32 -11.30
CA LEU A 244 30.71 -32.66 -9.94
C LEU A 244 31.63 -33.88 -10.05
N PRO A 245 32.89 -33.84 -9.60
CA PRO A 245 33.76 -35.01 -9.61
C PRO A 245 33.37 -35.94 -8.47
N LEU A 246 32.87 -37.13 -8.79
CA LEU A 246 32.82 -38.26 -7.87
C LEU A 246 33.77 -39.34 -8.39
N ASP A 247 35.04 -39.20 -8.03
CA ASP A 247 36.00 -40.30 -8.02
C ASP A 247 35.59 -41.33 -6.97
N ARG A 248 35.11 -42.51 -7.40
CA ARG A 248 35.51 -43.77 -6.77
C ARG A 248 35.41 -44.95 -7.73
N VAL A 249 36.59 -45.43 -8.10
CA VAL A 249 36.96 -46.62 -8.86
C VAL A 249 36.30 -47.91 -8.35
N LYS A 250 35.83 -48.76 -9.29
CA LYS A 250 36.13 -50.21 -9.48
C LYS A 250 35.03 -50.82 -10.39
N ARG A 251 35.24 -50.91 -11.71
CA ARG A 251 36.00 -51.92 -12.48
C ARG A 251 35.30 -53.30 -12.54
N ALA A 252 34.64 -53.50 -13.68
CA ALA A 252 34.53 -54.70 -14.54
C ALA A 252 34.02 -56.03 -13.98
N SER A 253 32.92 -56.51 -14.58
CA SER A 253 32.82 -57.87 -15.16
C SER A 253 31.51 -58.03 -15.96
N GLU A 254 31.58 -57.91 -17.27
CA GLU A 254 30.87 -58.81 -18.21
C GLU A 254 31.89 -59.91 -18.60
N PRO A 255 31.51 -61.15 -18.99
CA PRO A 255 30.44 -61.44 -19.97
C PRO A 255 29.61 -62.71 -19.68
N THR A 256 28.50 -62.91 -20.39
CA THR A 256 28.34 -63.94 -21.44
C THR A 256 26.88 -64.16 -21.86
N ASP A 257 26.77 -64.34 -23.18
CA ASP A 257 25.69 -64.71 -24.09
C ASP A 257 24.87 -65.97 -23.71
N SER A 258 23.60 -66.01 -24.15
CA SER A 258 22.87 -67.18 -24.73
C SER A 258 21.39 -67.38 -24.29
N LEU A 259 20.48 -67.06 -25.23
CA LEU A 259 19.41 -67.91 -25.80
C LEU A 259 18.17 -68.40 -24.98
N LYS A 260 16.98 -68.07 -25.56
CA LYS A 260 15.74 -68.90 -25.74
C LYS A 260 14.84 -69.13 -24.50
N ARG A 261 13.49 -69.22 -24.52
CA ARG A 261 12.35 -69.05 -25.48
C ARG A 261 11.06 -69.22 -24.62
N ASP A 262 9.91 -68.72 -25.11
CA ASP A 262 8.51 -69.12 -24.79
C ASP A 262 7.96 -68.82 -23.37
N THR A 263 6.70 -68.41 -23.09
CA THR A 263 5.43 -68.30 -23.85
C THR A 263 4.37 -67.49 -23.05
N SER A 264 3.51 -66.74 -23.78
CA SER A 264 2.04 -66.63 -23.62
C SER A 264 1.31 -65.79 -22.52
N LYS A 265 0.27 -65.08 -23.02
CA LYS A 265 -1.01 -64.55 -22.44
C LYS A 265 -1.02 -63.07 -22.00
N GLN A 266 -1.53 -62.15 -22.85
CA GLN A 266 -2.94 -61.65 -22.95
C GLN A 266 -3.40 -60.92 -21.67
N GLN A 267 -3.46 -59.57 -21.64
CA GLN A 267 -4.49 -58.66 -22.19
C GLN A 267 -5.78 -58.52 -21.35
N HIS A 268 -6.09 -57.23 -21.12
CA HIS A 268 -7.38 -56.56 -20.93
C HIS A 268 -8.06 -56.43 -19.55
N ALA A 269 -8.61 -55.22 -19.39
CA ALA A 269 -9.33 -54.59 -18.29
C ALA A 269 -10.61 -55.32 -17.84
N PRO A 270 -11.35 -54.79 -16.85
CA PRO A 270 -12.59 -54.09 -17.24
C PRO A 270 -13.06 -52.92 -16.33
N ARG A 271 -14.13 -52.29 -16.84
CA ARG A 271 -14.88 -51.10 -16.43
C ARG A 271 -16.24 -51.49 -15.81
N GLU A 272 -16.82 -50.57 -15.02
CA GLU A 272 -18.25 -50.41 -14.62
C GLU A 272 -18.85 -51.43 -13.62
N GLN A 273 -19.77 -51.11 -12.68
CA GLN A 273 -21.07 -50.46 -12.87
C GLN A 273 -21.78 -50.12 -11.53
N ARG A 274 -22.82 -49.28 -11.63
CA ARG A 274 -23.69 -48.67 -10.60
C ARG A 274 -24.66 -49.67 -9.94
N LYS A 275 -25.13 -49.38 -8.70
CA LYS A 275 -26.55 -49.53 -8.29
C LYS A 275 -26.96 -48.50 -7.21
N SER A 276 -28.13 -47.94 -7.45
CA SER A 276 -28.99 -47.08 -6.61
C SER A 276 -29.95 -47.91 -5.75
N PHE A 277 -30.48 -47.37 -4.64
CA PHE A 277 -31.91 -47.43 -4.24
C PHE A 277 -32.22 -46.54 -3.00
N ASP A 278 -33.34 -45.81 -3.12
CA ASP A 278 -34.13 -45.00 -2.16
C ASP A 278 -34.62 -45.77 -0.91
N ALA A 279 -35.27 -45.25 0.15
CA ALA A 279 -35.48 -43.95 0.81
C ALA A 279 -36.32 -44.20 2.11
N LYS A 280 -36.36 -43.19 3.01
CA LYS A 280 -37.39 -42.81 4.01
C LYS A 280 -37.23 -43.10 5.53
N ILE A 281 -37.08 -41.97 6.25
CA ILE A 281 -37.84 -41.46 7.44
C ILE A 281 -37.60 -42.16 8.80
N SER A 282 -36.91 -41.53 9.76
CA SER A 282 -37.44 -40.53 10.73
C SER A 282 -36.47 -40.23 11.90
N SER A 283 -36.50 -38.96 12.31
CA SER A 283 -36.34 -38.41 13.67
C SER A 283 -35.11 -38.68 14.56
N ASN A 284 -34.56 -37.53 14.98
CA ASN A 284 -34.02 -37.15 16.29
C ASN A 284 -32.51 -37.28 16.61
N LYS A 285 -31.92 -36.08 16.59
CA LYS A 285 -31.16 -35.43 17.67
C LYS A 285 -29.79 -35.99 18.05
N SER A 286 -28.80 -35.17 17.70
CA SER A 286 -27.74 -34.62 18.57
C SER A 286 -26.30 -35.03 18.22
N ARG A 287 -25.45 -33.99 18.17
CA ARG A 287 -23.97 -33.94 18.29
C ARG A 287 -23.17 -34.04 16.99
N THR A 288 -22.67 -32.89 16.56
CA THR A 288 -21.32 -32.76 15.97
C THR A 288 -20.58 -31.58 16.61
N PRO A 289 -19.29 -31.74 16.94
CA PRO A 289 -18.38 -30.66 17.32
C PRO A 289 -17.43 -30.33 16.16
N THR A 290 -17.42 -29.09 15.65
CA THR A 290 -16.29 -28.55 14.87
C THR A 290 -16.33 -27.01 14.93
N ARG A 291 -15.58 -26.41 15.86
CA ARG A 291 -15.25 -24.98 15.80
C ARG A 291 -14.04 -24.83 14.87
N PHE A 292 -14.32 -24.43 13.64
CA PHE A 292 -13.33 -23.95 12.69
C PHE A 292 -12.87 -22.54 13.07
N ASP A 293 -11.55 -22.38 12.93
CA ASP A 293 -10.76 -21.16 13.04
C ASP A 293 -11.38 -19.95 12.35
N ARG A 294 -11.63 -18.90 13.14
CA ARG A 294 -12.04 -17.59 12.66
C ARG A 294 -10.83 -16.65 12.74
N LYS A 295 -10.03 -16.59 11.68
CA LYS A 295 -9.00 -15.57 11.50
C LYS A 295 -9.64 -14.28 11.01
N THR A 296 -9.78 -13.33 11.92
CA THR A 296 -10.01 -11.90 11.67
C THR A 296 -8.67 -11.15 11.57
N PRO A 297 -8.62 -10.00 10.89
CA PRO A 297 -7.43 -9.50 10.21
C PRO A 297 -6.48 -8.77 11.15
N THR A 298 -5.20 -9.13 11.07
CA THR A 298 -4.06 -8.39 11.63
C THR A 298 -3.66 -7.28 10.68
N MET A 299 -3.39 -6.08 11.20
CA MET A 299 -2.94 -4.92 10.43
C MET A 299 -1.69 -5.23 9.59
N SER A 300 -1.86 -5.33 8.28
CA SER A 300 -0.85 -4.93 7.33
C SER A 300 -1.05 -3.44 7.07
N VAL A 301 -0.14 -2.61 7.56
CA VAL A 301 -0.05 -1.21 7.14
C VAL A 301 0.46 -1.24 5.69
N ALA A 302 -0.46 -1.12 4.76
CA ALA A 302 -0.19 -0.88 3.35
C ALA A 302 -1.01 0.36 2.96
N ASP A 303 -0.28 1.46 3.07
CA ASP A 303 -0.40 2.83 2.58
C ASP A 303 -1.68 3.25 1.83
N GLU A 304 -2.39 4.19 2.44
CA GLU A 304 -3.58 4.82 1.91
C GLU A 304 -3.80 6.16 2.63
N SER A 305 -3.87 7.23 1.82
CA SER A 305 -4.00 8.67 2.12
C SER A 305 -2.76 9.42 2.62
N ASP A 306 -2.18 10.22 1.73
CA ASP A 306 -1.47 11.45 2.10
C ASP A 306 -2.10 12.64 1.35
N PHE A 307 -3.24 13.09 1.87
CA PHE A 307 -3.72 14.47 1.73
C PHE A 307 -3.90 14.99 3.15
N THR A 308 -2.77 15.13 3.85
CA THR A 308 -2.69 15.99 5.04
C THR A 308 -2.69 17.44 4.55
N PRO A 309 -3.29 18.41 5.26
CA PRO A 309 -3.17 19.82 4.91
C PRO A 309 -1.67 20.12 4.82
N GLU A 310 -1.20 20.36 3.60
CA GLU A 310 0.21 20.20 3.17
C GLU A 310 1.15 20.61 4.31
N ASN A 311 1.91 19.64 4.83
CA ASN A 311 2.89 19.80 5.91
C ASN A 311 2.37 19.78 7.38
N THR A 312 1.20 19.18 7.66
CA THR A 312 0.65 19.04 9.03
C THR A 312 0.56 17.59 9.51
N CYS A 313 1.12 17.28 10.68
CA CYS A 313 0.95 15.97 11.32
C CYS A 313 -0.49 15.77 11.84
N ILE A 314 -1.16 14.69 11.43
CA ILE A 314 -2.55 14.39 11.84
C ILE A 314 -2.70 14.08 13.34
N PHE A 315 -1.65 13.58 13.98
CA PHE A 315 -1.71 13.15 15.38
C PHE A 315 -1.46 14.32 16.33
N CYS A 316 -0.34 15.03 16.19
CA CYS A 316 0.02 16.12 17.10
C CYS A 316 -0.43 17.50 16.59
N GLY A 317 -0.76 17.65 15.30
CA GLY A 317 -1.13 18.94 14.70
C GLY A 317 0.06 19.86 14.41
N GLU A 318 1.30 19.38 14.59
CA GLU A 318 2.51 20.14 14.25
C GLU A 318 2.55 20.43 12.75
N LYS A 319 2.82 21.69 12.40
CA LYS A 319 3.05 22.14 11.03
C LYS A 319 4.53 22.40 10.83
N ASN A 320 5.11 21.84 9.80
CA ASN A 320 6.52 22.03 9.48
C ASN A 320 6.74 21.79 7.99
N ASP A 321 7.31 22.74 7.25
CA ASP A 321 7.50 22.64 5.80
C ASP A 321 8.32 21.42 5.34
N GLU A 322 9.11 20.82 6.25
CA GLU A 322 9.82 19.55 6.03
C GLU A 322 8.89 18.32 6.13
N PHE A 323 7.64 18.47 6.57
CA PHE A 323 6.60 17.43 6.63
C PHE A 323 6.02 17.12 5.24
N ILE A 324 6.91 17.01 4.26
CA ILE A 324 6.72 16.19 3.07
C ILE A 324 6.74 14.70 3.44
N ARG A 325 6.39 13.80 2.52
CA ARG A 325 6.24 12.34 2.77
C ARG A 325 7.32 11.72 3.68
N ALA A 326 8.61 11.88 3.33
CA ALA A 326 9.72 11.33 4.12
C ALA A 326 9.89 12.00 5.51
N GLY A 327 9.52 13.29 5.62
CA GLY A 327 9.54 14.03 6.88
C GLY A 327 8.38 13.62 7.80
N LEU A 328 7.19 13.38 7.26
CA LEU A 328 6.05 12.83 8.01
C LEU A 328 6.33 11.41 8.50
N GLU A 329 6.90 10.54 7.67
CA GLU A 329 7.31 9.19 8.09
C GLU A 329 8.31 9.25 9.26
N THR A 330 9.33 10.10 9.14
CA THR A 330 10.32 10.31 10.21
C THR A 330 9.67 10.90 11.46
N HIS A 331 8.72 11.82 11.29
CA HIS A 331 7.97 12.39 12.40
C HIS A 331 7.14 11.31 13.12
N TYR A 332 6.35 10.51 12.40
CA TYR A 332 5.55 9.42 12.99
C TYR A 332 6.43 8.41 13.71
N TRP A 333 7.53 8.02 13.07
CA TRP A 333 8.45 7.01 13.59
C TRP A 333 9.22 7.45 14.82
N ALA A 334 9.75 8.69 14.85
CA ALA A 334 10.71 9.11 15.87
C ALA A 334 10.27 10.29 16.74
N ASN A 335 9.52 11.24 16.19
CA ASN A 335 9.37 12.57 16.81
C ASN A 335 7.98 12.85 17.40
N CYS A 336 6.91 12.27 16.85
CA CYS A 336 5.53 12.61 17.21
C CYS A 336 5.23 12.28 18.69
N PRO A 337 4.93 13.27 19.54
CA PRO A 337 4.66 13.06 20.97
C PRO A 337 3.38 12.26 21.26
N MET A 338 2.46 12.20 20.30
CA MET A 338 1.20 11.45 20.41
C MET A 338 1.34 9.97 20.08
N LEU A 339 2.48 9.55 19.52
CA LEU A 339 2.76 8.18 19.09
C LEU A 339 3.87 7.55 19.92
N ARG A 340 3.81 6.22 20.06
CA ARG A 340 4.91 5.41 20.60
C ARG A 340 5.13 4.16 19.78
N ARG A 341 6.35 3.61 19.86
CA ARG A 341 6.65 2.28 19.35
C ARG A 341 6.25 1.23 20.38
N CYS A 342 5.53 0.20 19.95
CA CYS A 342 5.26 -0.97 20.79
C CYS A 342 6.54 -1.76 21.01
N GLN A 343 6.86 -2.10 22.26
CA GLN A 343 8.08 -2.85 22.60
C GLN A 343 8.03 -4.32 22.18
N GLU A 344 6.82 -4.87 21.96
CA GLU A 344 6.64 -6.27 21.59
C GLU A 344 6.58 -6.49 20.07
N CYS A 345 5.86 -5.64 19.32
CA CYS A 345 5.63 -5.81 17.88
C CYS A 345 6.25 -4.72 17.01
N ASN A 346 6.92 -3.72 17.59
CA ASN A 346 7.57 -2.61 16.90
C ASN A 346 6.67 -1.69 16.05
N GLN A 347 5.35 -1.87 16.08
CA GLN A 347 4.39 -0.99 15.41
C GLN A 347 4.34 0.37 16.10
N VAL A 348 4.20 1.44 15.31
CA VAL A 348 3.93 2.80 15.80
C VAL A 348 2.43 2.92 16.03
N VAL A 349 2.05 3.31 17.24
CA VAL A 349 0.66 3.34 17.72
C VAL A 349 0.43 4.59 18.55
N GLU A 350 -0.79 5.11 18.54
CA GLU A 350 -1.17 6.23 19.40
C GLU A 350 -1.04 5.83 20.87
N VAL A 351 -0.49 6.74 21.67
CA VAL A 351 -0.30 6.49 23.11
C VAL A 351 -1.64 6.25 23.81
N GLY A 352 -2.70 6.93 23.37
CA GLY A 352 -4.05 6.84 23.92
C GLY A 352 -4.71 5.46 23.77
N ILE A 353 -4.39 4.73 22.70
CA ILE A 353 -4.97 3.40 22.41
C ILE A 353 -3.98 2.26 22.71
N TYR A 354 -2.80 2.56 23.25
CA TYR A 354 -1.73 1.57 23.38
C TYR A 354 -2.09 0.39 24.30
N ILE A 355 -2.87 0.64 25.36
CA ILE A 355 -3.37 -0.42 26.24
C ILE A 355 -4.29 -1.38 25.46
N GLU A 356 -5.20 -0.83 24.66
CA GLU A 356 -6.09 -1.63 23.81
C GLU A 356 -5.31 -2.42 22.76
N HIS A 357 -4.31 -1.78 22.13
CA HIS A 357 -3.40 -2.45 21.22
C HIS A 357 -2.76 -3.68 21.87
N LEU A 358 -2.18 -3.55 23.09
CA LEU A 358 -1.56 -4.68 23.79
C LEU A 358 -2.56 -5.81 24.08
N LEU A 359 -3.80 -5.49 24.41
CA LEU A 359 -4.81 -6.47 24.80
C LEU A 359 -5.50 -7.17 23.61
N ARG A 360 -5.64 -6.47 22.48
CA ARG A 360 -6.52 -6.92 21.37
C ARG A 360 -5.79 -7.16 20.05
N GLU A 361 -4.83 -6.29 19.73
CA GLU A 361 -4.23 -6.21 18.39
C GLU A 361 -2.79 -6.74 18.34
N CYS A 362 -2.04 -6.61 19.43
CA CYS A 362 -0.62 -6.92 19.48
C CYS A 362 -0.34 -8.40 19.21
N GLN A 363 0.75 -8.68 18.49
CA GLN A 363 1.23 -10.04 18.22
C GLN A 363 1.50 -10.83 19.50
N LYS A 364 1.79 -10.14 20.63
CA LYS A 364 2.06 -10.73 21.94
C LYS A 364 0.94 -10.53 22.95
N LYS A 365 -0.29 -10.25 22.48
CA LYS A 365 -1.46 -10.02 23.35
C LYS A 365 -1.74 -11.12 24.38
N SER A 366 -1.40 -12.37 24.07
CA SER A 366 -1.56 -13.50 25.00
C SER A 366 -0.71 -13.38 26.26
N LYS A 367 0.34 -12.53 26.27
CA LYS A 367 1.13 -12.24 27.46
C LYS A 367 0.46 -11.24 28.40
N TYR A 368 -0.58 -10.53 27.93
CA TYR A 368 -1.18 -9.42 28.66
C TYR A 368 -2.60 -9.75 29.09
N GLN A 369 -2.94 -9.31 30.29
CA GLN A 369 -4.29 -9.34 30.82
C GLN A 369 -4.67 -7.97 31.36
N GLN A 370 -5.94 -7.59 31.19
CA GLN A 370 -6.42 -6.30 31.63
C GLN A 370 -6.71 -6.34 33.13
N CYS A 371 -6.07 -5.44 33.89
CA CYS A 371 -6.41 -5.27 35.31
C CYS A 371 -7.77 -4.57 35.44
N SER A 372 -8.69 -5.14 36.23
CA SER A 372 -10.02 -4.56 36.44
C SER A 372 -10.02 -3.26 37.24
N ARG A 373 -8.97 -3.02 38.05
CA ARG A 373 -8.85 -1.84 38.92
C ARG A 373 -8.20 -0.66 38.21
N CYS A 374 -7.04 -0.86 37.59
CA CYS A 374 -6.27 0.22 36.94
C CYS A 374 -6.41 0.25 35.42
N THR A 375 -7.17 -0.69 34.83
CA THR A 375 -7.43 -0.82 33.39
C THR A 375 -6.20 -1.06 32.50
N GLU A 376 -4.99 -1.17 33.07
CA GLU A 376 -3.75 -1.42 32.34
C GLU A 376 -3.63 -2.84 31.81
N ALA A 377 -2.81 -3.00 30.76
CA ALA A 377 -2.39 -4.29 30.23
C ALA A 377 -1.17 -4.79 31.02
N ILE A 378 -1.38 -5.73 31.93
CA ILE A 378 -0.31 -6.29 32.78
C ILE A 378 0.19 -7.60 32.17
N GLY A 379 1.51 -7.78 32.15
CA GLY A 379 2.18 -8.93 31.56
C GLY A 379 2.20 -10.18 32.44
N SER A 380 3.38 -10.81 32.54
CA SER A 380 3.62 -12.04 33.33
C SER A 380 3.28 -11.91 34.82
N ASP A 381 3.35 -10.71 35.38
CA ASP A 381 3.19 -10.49 36.82
C ASP A 381 1.75 -10.14 37.22
N PHE A 382 0.75 -10.52 36.42
CA PHE A 382 -0.67 -10.19 36.64
C PHE A 382 -1.17 -10.59 38.03
N ASP A 383 -0.90 -11.83 38.45
CA ASP A 383 -1.38 -12.33 39.75
C ASP A 383 -0.75 -11.57 40.93
N ALA A 384 0.54 -11.23 40.82
CA ALA A 384 1.23 -10.43 41.83
C ALA A 384 0.66 -9.00 41.87
N HIS A 385 0.44 -8.38 40.71
CA HIS A 385 -0.15 -7.05 40.59
C HIS A 385 -1.54 -6.97 41.23
N VAL A 386 -2.41 -7.96 40.97
CA VAL A 386 -3.78 -8.01 41.53
C VAL A 386 -3.76 -8.26 43.03
N LYS A 387 -2.85 -9.11 43.52
CA LYS A 387 -2.71 -9.41 44.95
C LYS A 387 -2.22 -8.21 45.76
N LEU A 388 -1.20 -7.51 45.27
CA LEU A 388 -0.58 -6.38 45.98
C LEU A 388 -1.46 -5.13 45.99
N LYS A 389 -2.33 -4.93 45.00
CA LYS A 389 -3.27 -3.78 44.89
C LYS A 389 -2.60 -2.39 44.97
N GLU A 390 -1.31 -2.31 44.69
CA GLU A 390 -0.53 -1.06 44.67
C GLU A 390 -0.84 -0.18 43.45
N CYS A 391 -1.64 -0.68 42.51
CA CYS A 391 -2.05 0.09 41.34
C CYS A 391 -3.10 1.14 41.68
N ILE A 392 -2.95 2.32 41.06
CA ILE A 392 -3.91 3.42 41.13
C ILE A 392 -5.19 2.97 40.43
N GLU A 393 -6.33 3.07 41.10
CA GLU A 393 -7.64 2.74 40.53
C GLU A 393 -8.08 3.79 39.49
N THR A 394 -8.65 3.32 38.38
CA THR A 394 -9.19 4.19 37.33
C THR A 394 -10.55 4.72 37.77
N LYS A 395 -10.73 6.04 37.75
CA LYS A 395 -12.02 6.66 38.08
C LYS A 395 -12.96 6.61 36.86
N PRO A 396 -14.29 6.67 37.06
CA PRO A 396 -15.23 6.85 35.96
C PRO A 396 -14.86 8.05 35.08
N ASN A 397 -15.04 7.93 33.76
CA ASN A 397 -14.70 8.95 32.76
C ASN A 397 -13.21 9.37 32.78
N THR A 398 -12.32 8.44 33.15
CA THR A 398 -10.87 8.64 33.04
C THR A 398 -10.22 7.52 32.24
N ASN A 399 -9.26 7.92 31.41
CA ASN A 399 -8.34 7.05 30.72
C ASN A 399 -7.06 6.87 31.54
N ARG A 400 -6.26 5.86 31.19
CA ARG A 400 -4.99 5.57 31.87
C ARG A 400 -3.81 5.77 30.92
N CYS A 401 -2.85 6.61 31.31
CA CYS A 401 -1.63 6.81 30.54
C CYS A 401 -0.69 5.61 30.65
N PRO A 402 -0.33 4.91 29.57
CA PRO A 402 0.59 3.77 29.63
C PRO A 402 2.07 4.16 29.71
N LEU A 403 2.38 5.45 29.82
CA LEU A 403 3.76 5.95 29.95
C LEU A 403 4.08 6.32 31.40
N CYS A 404 3.18 7.08 32.05
CA CYS A 404 3.37 7.51 33.43
C CYS A 404 2.40 6.86 34.43
N HIS A 405 1.48 6.01 33.96
CA HIS A 405 0.52 5.29 34.80
C HIS A 405 -0.40 6.22 35.62
N MET A 406 -0.65 7.45 35.12
CA MET A 406 -1.58 8.40 35.72
C MET A 406 -2.94 8.37 35.00
N ASN A 407 -4.00 8.68 35.75
CA ASN A 407 -5.33 8.83 35.19
C ASN A 407 -5.45 10.20 34.49
N ILE A 408 -5.99 10.19 33.28
CA ILE A 408 -6.27 11.37 32.45
C ILE A 408 -7.78 11.43 32.26
N ARG A 409 -8.38 12.62 32.20
CA ARG A 409 -9.80 12.73 31.84
C ARG A 409 -10.08 12.14 30.45
N GLU A 410 -11.27 11.60 30.26
CA GLU A 410 -11.70 11.10 28.96
C GLU A 410 -11.79 12.22 27.90
N GLY A 411 -11.55 11.88 26.63
CA GLY A 411 -11.56 12.80 25.49
C GLY A 411 -10.19 13.10 24.89
N GLU A 412 -10.17 13.61 23.67
CA GLU A 412 -8.92 13.87 22.92
C GLU A 412 -8.11 15.04 23.47
N LYS A 413 -8.77 16.13 23.88
CA LYS A 413 -8.09 17.32 24.40
C LYS A 413 -7.25 17.02 25.65
N PRO A 414 -7.77 16.33 26.70
CA PRO A 414 -6.96 15.91 27.84
C PRO A 414 -5.73 15.07 27.48
N TRP A 415 -5.81 14.21 26.46
CA TRP A 415 -4.66 13.45 25.96
C TRP A 415 -3.62 14.36 25.32
N ARG A 416 -4.02 15.31 24.49
CA ARG A 416 -3.12 16.30 23.88
C ARG A 416 -2.43 17.15 24.95
N ASP A 417 -3.21 17.70 25.88
CA ASP A 417 -2.68 18.50 26.99
C ASP A 417 -1.69 17.69 27.83
N HIS A 418 -2.02 16.44 28.13
CA HIS A 418 -1.13 15.54 28.87
C HIS A 418 0.13 15.17 28.08
N LEU A 419 0.05 14.82 26.80
CA LEU A 419 1.20 14.30 26.04
C LEU A 419 2.09 15.40 25.46
N MET A 420 1.57 16.63 25.29
CA MET A 420 2.27 17.73 24.63
C MET A 420 2.47 18.96 25.52
N GLY A 421 1.66 19.13 26.57
CA GLY A 421 1.74 20.30 27.45
C GLY A 421 3.05 20.42 28.23
N VAL A 422 3.39 21.63 28.66
CA VAL A 422 4.62 21.94 29.43
C VAL A 422 4.65 21.15 30.75
N ASP A 423 3.49 21.06 31.42
CA ASP A 423 3.30 20.29 32.67
C ASP A 423 2.73 18.89 32.42
N GLY A 424 2.85 18.39 31.19
CA GLY A 424 2.38 17.09 30.77
C GLY A 424 3.23 15.90 31.24
N CYS A 425 3.06 14.76 30.58
CA CYS A 425 3.65 13.46 30.88
C CYS A 425 5.18 13.50 30.96
N VAL A 426 5.73 13.46 32.18
CA VAL A 426 7.19 13.42 32.41
C VAL A 426 7.86 12.16 31.85
N LYS A 427 7.11 11.08 31.67
CA LYS A 427 7.58 9.81 31.09
C LYS A 427 7.41 9.73 29.57
N ASN A 428 6.94 10.79 28.90
CA ASN A 428 6.91 10.84 27.45
C ASN A 428 8.24 11.41 26.89
N PRO A 429 9.17 10.59 26.37
CA PRO A 429 10.46 11.06 25.90
C PRO A 429 10.32 12.00 24.69
N ARG A 430 9.31 11.80 23.83
CA ARG A 430 9.07 12.61 22.64
C ARG A 430 8.51 13.99 22.98
N ARG A 431 7.75 14.12 24.08
CA ARG A 431 7.34 15.42 24.64
C ARG A 431 8.55 16.26 25.05
N LEU A 432 9.48 15.65 25.79
CA LEU A 432 10.69 16.34 26.26
C LEU A 432 11.56 16.80 25.07
N GLN A 433 11.65 15.98 24.02
CA GLN A 433 12.34 16.35 22.78
C GLN A 433 11.65 17.52 22.06
N ALA A 434 10.32 17.48 21.92
CA ALA A 434 9.55 18.57 21.30
C ALA A 434 9.70 19.90 22.07
N LEU A 435 9.61 19.87 23.40
CA LEU A 435 9.82 21.06 24.24
C LEU A 435 11.24 21.63 24.15
N LYS A 436 12.26 20.77 23.93
CA LYS A 436 13.64 21.23 23.70
C LYS A 436 13.81 21.90 22.34
N LYS A 437 13.20 21.34 21.27
CA LYS A 437 13.22 21.95 19.92
C LYS A 437 12.59 23.34 19.91
N ASN A 438 11.48 23.53 20.62
CA ASN A 438 10.80 24.84 20.68
C ASN A 438 11.57 25.90 21.46
N LYS A 439 12.55 25.53 22.30
CA LYS A 439 13.40 26.48 23.03
C LYS A 439 14.61 26.97 22.21
N ASN A 440 15.03 26.25 21.16
CA ASN A 440 16.17 26.58 20.30
C ASN A 440 15.81 26.36 18.81
N PRO A 441 15.10 27.30 18.15
CA PRO A 441 14.84 27.21 16.71
C PRO A 441 16.13 27.43 15.89
N PRO A 442 16.33 26.71 14.77
CA PRO A 442 17.48 26.91 13.88
C PRO A 442 17.41 28.29 13.19
N GLN A 443 18.49 29.07 13.26
CA GLN A 443 18.65 30.32 12.52
C GLN A 443 18.64 30.05 11.01
N GLN A 444 17.59 30.49 10.31
CA GLN A 444 17.53 30.45 8.85
C GLN A 444 18.63 31.38 8.28
N LYS A 445 19.55 30.81 7.49
CA LYS A 445 20.54 31.59 6.73
C LYS A 445 19.81 32.38 5.65
N ALA A 446 19.84 33.71 5.74
CA ALA A 446 19.37 34.60 4.70
C ALA A 446 20.15 34.35 3.40
N VAL A 447 19.43 34.08 2.31
CA VAL A 447 19.99 34.01 0.96
C VAL A 447 20.32 35.43 0.53
N VAL A 448 21.62 35.74 0.47
CA VAL A 448 22.14 36.99 -0.10
C VAL A 448 22.07 36.88 -1.62
N VAL A 449 21.24 37.73 -2.25
CA VAL A 449 21.24 37.94 -3.71
C VAL A 449 22.48 38.76 -4.07
N PRO A 450 23.36 38.31 -4.97
CA PRO A 450 24.56 39.07 -5.33
C PRO A 450 24.20 40.18 -6.34
N THR A 451 24.25 41.43 -5.91
CA THR A 451 24.23 42.60 -6.78
C THR A 451 25.61 42.76 -7.42
N SER A 452 25.71 42.54 -8.73
CA SER A 452 26.94 42.78 -9.49
C SER A 452 26.65 43.76 -10.62
N GLN A 453 27.52 44.78 -10.71
CA GLN A 453 27.74 45.75 -11.79
C GLN A 453 27.24 47.19 -11.54
N VAL A 454 28.05 47.94 -10.78
CA VAL A 454 28.24 49.38 -10.96
C VAL A 454 29.74 49.65 -10.99
N ASN A 455 30.21 50.16 -12.14
CA ASN A 455 31.40 50.99 -12.41
C ASN A 455 31.76 50.71 -13.89
N VAL A 456 31.82 51.68 -14.79
CA VAL A 456 32.71 52.84 -14.81
C VAL A 456 32.19 53.81 -15.88
N MET A 457 32.08 55.11 -15.58
CA MET A 457 32.50 56.22 -16.47
C MET A 457 32.12 57.58 -15.85
N LYS A 458 33.06 58.14 -15.08
CA LYS A 458 33.21 59.59 -14.86
C LYS A 458 34.68 59.97 -14.98
N LYS A 459 35.08 60.39 -16.18
CA LYS A 459 36.24 61.22 -16.57
C LYS A 459 35.98 61.54 -18.05
N GLN A 460 35.94 62.75 -18.57
CA GLN A 460 36.41 64.06 -18.14
C GLN A 460 35.59 65.16 -18.85
N LYS A 461 35.58 66.34 -18.22
CA LYS A 461 35.15 67.65 -18.70
C LYS A 461 35.61 67.97 -20.13
N LYS A 462 34.76 68.67 -20.91
CA LYS A 462 35.01 69.99 -21.57
C LYS A 462 33.92 70.21 -22.64
N VAL A 463 33.02 71.18 -22.48
CA VAL A 463 33.13 72.59 -22.90
C VAL A 463 32.23 72.84 -24.12
N THR A 464 31.39 73.89 -23.99
CA THR A 464 30.85 74.79 -25.03
C THR A 464 29.68 74.39 -25.95
N THR A 465 28.57 75.11 -25.69
CA THR A 465 27.80 75.99 -26.58
C THR A 465 26.70 75.46 -27.53
N THR A 466 25.51 75.99 -27.27
CA THR A 466 24.54 76.65 -28.19
C THR A 466 23.79 75.88 -29.28
N VAL A 467 22.48 76.23 -29.31
CA VAL A 467 21.59 76.43 -30.46
C VAL A 467 21.11 75.10 -31.07
N LYS A 468 19.82 74.80 -31.18
CA LYS A 468 18.60 75.62 -31.21
C LYS A 468 17.42 74.74 -30.79
#